data_AF-A0A1G3UJR3-F1
#
_entry.id   AF-A0A1G3UJR3-F1
#
_cell.length_a   1.000
_cell.length_b   1.000
_cell.length_c   1.000
_cell.angle_alpha   90.00
_cell.angle_beta   90.00
_cell.angle_gamma   90.00
#
_symmetry.space_group_name_H-M   'P 1'
#
loop_
_entity.id
_entity.type
_entity.pdbx_description
1 polymer ?
#
loop_
_entity_poly.entity_id
_entity_poly.type
_entity_poly.pdbx_seq_one_letter_code
_entity_poly.pdbx_strand_id
1 'polypeptide(L)' 'MQKPIIDAEAFMKFFEETTGAKFVDVETGKPALDILAKQKGEKKSDYDLWLEKQDEETRLAHKMEEV' A
#
# COMPACT_ATOMS: atom_id res chain seq x y z
N MET A 1 -8.25 18.95 -19.79
CA MET A 1 -7.50 17.71 -20.10
C MET A 1 -6.82 17.26 -18.82
N GLN A 2 -7.32 16.20 -18.16
CA GLN A 2 -6.59 15.59 -17.05
C GLN A 2 -5.34 14.93 -17.62
N LYS A 3 -4.16 15.26 -17.09
CA LYS A 3 -2.93 14.56 -17.45
C LYS A 3 -3.09 13.10 -17.00
N PRO A 4 -2.82 12.10 -17.85
CA PRO A 4 -2.81 10.72 -17.40
C PRO A 4 -1.73 10.60 -16.32
N ILE A 5 -2.17 10.39 -15.09
CA ILE A 5 -1.28 10.06 -13.99
C ILE A 5 -0.89 8.61 -14.24
N ILE A 6 0.32 8.39 -14.72
CA ILE A 6 0.88 7.05 -14.85
C ILE A 6 1.14 6.58 -13.42
N ASP A 7 0.48 5.49 -13.03
CA ASP A 7 0.73 4.84 -11.75
C ASP A 7 2.18 4.34 -11.70
N ALA A 8 2.82 4.45 -10.55
CA ALA A 8 4.22 4.07 -10.39
C ALA A 8 4.44 2.57 -10.70
N GLU A 9 3.48 1.72 -10.35
CA GLU A 9 3.50 0.29 -10.69
C GLU A 9 3.39 0.06 -12.19
N ALA A 10 2.54 0.81 -12.88
CA ALA A 10 2.38 0.71 -14.33
C ALA A 10 3.66 1.14 -15.06
N PHE A 11 4.33 2.19 -14.58
CA PHE A 11 5.63 2.61 -15.11
C PHE A 11 6.71 1.57 -14.89
N MET A 12 6.85 1.05 -13.66
CA MET A 12 7.85 0.03 -13.36
C MET A 12 7.64 -1.22 -14.20
N LYS A 13 6.40 -1.71 -14.29
CA LYS A 13 6.08 -2.88 -15.11
C LYS A 13 6.42 -2.68 -16.58
N PHE A 14 6.05 -1.53 -17.15
CA PHE A 14 6.41 -1.19 -18.53
C PHE A 14 7.93 -1.15 -18.73
N PHE A 15 8.68 -0.57 -17.79
CA PHE A 15 10.13 -0.51 -17.86
C PHE A 15 10.77 -1.91 -17.80
N GLU A 16 10.30 -2.78 -16.90
CA GLU A 16 10.84 -4.13 -16.78
C GLU A 16 10.56 -4.97 -18.04
N GLU A 17 9.35 -4.84 -18.61
CA GLU A 17 8.96 -5.54 -19.84
C GLU A 17 9.72 -5.05 -21.08
N THR A 18 10.03 -3.75 -21.14
CA THR A 18 10.71 -3.16 -22.31
C THR A 18 12.23 -3.30 -22.27
N THR A 19 12.83 -3.23 -21.09
CA THR A 19 14.30 -3.26 -20.94
C THR A 19 14.84 -4.62 -20.51
N GLY A 20 14.00 -5.48 -19.94
CA GLY A 20 14.42 -6.74 -19.31
C GLY A 20 15.14 -6.56 -17.96
N ALA A 21 15.37 -5.32 -17.51
CA ALA A 21 15.93 -5.02 -16.21
C ALA A 21 14.84 -5.09 -15.14
N LYS A 22 15.17 -5.66 -13.96
CA LYS A 22 14.23 -5.76 -12.83
C LYS A 22 14.62 -4.80 -11.71
N PHE A 23 13.63 -4.16 -11.10
CA PHE A 23 13.85 -3.41 -9.87
C PHE A 23 13.83 -4.37 -8.69
N VAL A 24 14.96 -4.44 -7.99
CA VAL A 24 15.14 -5.32 -6.83
C VAL A 24 15.56 -4.46 -5.65
N ASP A 25 14.92 -4.68 -4.52
CA ASP A 25 15.32 -4.07 -3.27
C ASP A 25 16.64 -4.66 -2.77
N VAL A 26 17.60 -3.81 -2.44
CA VAL A 26 18.96 -4.21 -2.11
C VAL A 26 19.02 -4.94 -0.76
N GLU A 27 18.15 -4.57 0.18
CA GLU A 27 18.16 -5.13 1.53
C GLU A 27 17.49 -6.50 1.59
N THR A 28 16.38 -6.68 0.88
CA THR A 28 15.58 -7.91 0.92
C THR A 28 15.80 -8.84 -0.27
N GLY A 29 16.41 -8.35 -1.36
CA GLY A 29 16.57 -9.09 -2.61
C GLY A 29 15.25 -9.37 -3.33
N LYS A 30 14.14 -8.75 -2.92
CA LYS A 30 12.80 -8.98 -3.48
C LYS A 30 12.49 -7.97 -4.59
N PRO A 31 11.63 -8.33 -5.56
CA PRO A 31 11.14 -7.39 -6.56
C PRO A 31 10.48 -6.18 -5.91
N ALA A 32 10.80 -4.97 -6.39
CA ALA A 32 10.24 -3.74 -5.86
C ALA A 32 8.71 -3.70 -5.99
N LEU A 33 8.16 -4.29 -7.07
CA LEU A 33 6.72 -4.43 -7.28
C LEU A 33 6.04 -5.25 -6.18
N ASP A 34 6.68 -6.32 -5.68
CA ASP A 34 6.12 -7.14 -4.60
C ASP A 34 6.08 -6.39 -3.26
N ILE A 35 7.07 -5.52 -3.04
CA ILE A 35 7.13 -4.68 -1.84
C ILE A 35 6.05 -3.60 -1.91
N LEU A 36 5.90 -2.93 -3.05
CA LEU A 36 4.86 -1.93 -3.28
C LEU A 36 3.45 -2.52 -3.16
N ALA A 37 3.22 -3.72 -3.72
CA ALA A 37 1.96 -4.42 -3.60
C ALA A 37 1.61 -4.75 -2.13
N LYS A 38 2.60 -5.17 -1.32
CA LYS A 38 2.41 -5.41 0.12
C LYS A 38 2.10 -4.14 0.89
N GLN A 39 2.80 -3.04 0.60
CA GLN A 39 2.52 -1.74 1.23
C GLN A 39 1.14 -1.19 0.88
N LYS A 40 0.62 -1.45 -0.33
CA LYS A 40 -0.78 -1.12 -0.68
C LYS A 40 -1.79 -1.95 0.10
N GLY A 41 -1.49 -3.22 0.38
CA GLY A 41 -2.33 -4.09 1.22
C GLY A 41 -2.35 -3.71 2.70
N GLU A 42 -1.29 -3.07 3.20
CA GLU A 42 -1.16 -2.58 4.58
C GLU A 42 -1.58 -1.11 4.77
N LYS A 43 -2.20 -0.49 3.77
CA LYS A 43 -2.83 0.83 3.99
C LYS A 43 -4.05 0.66 4.89
N LYS A 44 -3.81 0.81 6.19
CA LYS A 44 -4.85 1.08 7.19
C LYS A 44 -5.76 2.18 6.65
N SER A 45 -7.06 1.96 6.72
CA SER A 45 -8.05 2.97 6.35
C SER A 45 -7.85 4.22 7.21
N ASP A 46 -8.22 5.40 6.70
CA ASP A 46 -8.29 6.62 7.51
C ASP A 46 -9.14 6.39 8.79
N TYR A 47 -10.11 5.48 8.71
CA TYR A 47 -10.90 4.99 9.84
C TYR A 47 -10.07 4.20 10.87
N ASP A 48 -9.23 3.27 10.44
CA ASP A 48 -8.36 2.48 11.32
C ASP A 48 -7.34 3.38 12.03
N LEU A 49 -6.78 4.35 11.29
CA LEU A 49 -5.89 5.38 11.82
C LEU A 49 -6.58 6.32 12.81
N TRP A 50 -7.88 6.60 12.61
CA TRP A 50 -8.68 7.37 13.56
C TRP A 50 -8.98 6.56 14.82
N LEU A 51 -9.34 5.29 14.69
CA LEU A 51 -9.65 4.37 15.79
C LEU A 51 -8.44 4.12 16.70
N GLU A 52 -7.22 4.03 16.13
CA GLU A 52 -5.97 3.88 16.87
C GLU A 52 -5.59 5.11 17.71
N LYS A 53 -6.17 6.28 17.42
CA LYS A 53 -5.93 7.53 18.15
C LYS A 53 -6.97 7.81 19.24
N GLN A 54 -8.03 7.00 19.35
CA GLN A 54 -9.05 7.15 20.39
C GLN A 54 -8.68 6.38 21.66
N ASP A 55 -9.31 6.76 22.77
CA ASP A 55 -9.20 6.06 24.06
C ASP A 55 -9.74 4.62 24.00
N GLU A 56 -9.34 3.82 25.00
CA GLU A 56 -9.62 2.39 25.03
C GLU A 56 -11.12 2.06 25.12
N GLU A 57 -11.93 2.96 25.68
CA GLU A 57 -13.39 2.84 25.79
C GLU A 57 -14.07 3.00 24.42
N THR A 58 -13.67 4.03 23.67
CA THR A 58 -14.15 4.28 22.30
C THR A 58 -13.76 3.15 21.33
N ARG A 59 -12.54 2.59 21.50
CA ARG A 59 -12.07 1.45 20.70
C ARG A 59 -12.86 0.16 20.96
N LEU A 60 -13.27 -0.06 22.21
CA LEU A 60 -14.06 -1.23 22.61
C LEU A 60 -15.53 -1.12 22.17
N ALA A 61 -16.13 0.07 22.26
CA ALA A 61 -17.51 0.31 21.84
C ALA A 61 -17.72 -0.01 20.35
N HIS A 62 -16.82 0.47 19.48
CA HIS A 62 -16.93 0.22 18.04
C HIS A 62 -16.64 -1.23 17.64
N LYS A 63 -15.78 -1.96 18.37
CA LYS A 63 -15.55 -3.40 18.14
C LYS A 63 -16.75 -4.27 18.50
N MET A 64 -17.62 -3.82 19.41
CA MET A 64 -18.84 -4.56 19.80
C MET A 64 -20.03 -4.24 18.91
N GLU A 65 -19.98 -3.19 18.10
CA GLU A 65 -21.02 -2.82 17.13
C GLU A 65 -20.92 -3.61 15.80
N GLU A 66 -19.78 -4.26 15.53
CA GLU A 66 -19.55 -5.08 14.33
C GLU A 66 -19.91 -6.58 14.49
N VAL A 67 -20.52 -7.00 15.61
CA VAL A 67 -20.95 -8.39 15.87
C VAL A 67 -22.45 -8.57 15.71
#